data_AF-A0A2A2B6H4-F1
#
_entry.id   AF-A0A2A2B6H4-F1
#
_cell.length_a   1.000
_cell.length_b   1.000
_cell.length_c   1.000
_cell.angle_alpha   90.00
_cell.angle_beta   90.00
_cell.angle_gamma   90.00
#
_symmetry.space_group_name_H-M   'P 1'
#
loop_
_entity.id
_entity.type
_entity.pdbx_description
1 polymer ?
#
loop_
_entity_poly.entity_id
_entity_poly.type
_entity_poly.pdbx_seq_one_letter_code
_entity_poly.pdbx_strand_id
1 'polypeptide(L)'
;MTTSPNWQRKLLLVFRSEKRLNAGKIIKNYEGKSFDAMKATTLTESMCDIEALTDERKSTDLENHLNNLKYQSLGESELCFYHNTLIILMRRKYKIDYIFAEFERLWLAESDYLLENLSLRWIVSSCDTFIDHSENTHRAAILMNVVTLMNTLRAYETKNFLQRPADSMPLIPEKTAMLYAGDLPLYNGLTYFRIGTDDSLRNMRKRYHKFYKADKLATNMLLAVFEKLQHTDSAFATLRALHKDDWSKWWLD
;
A
#
# COMPACT_ATOMS: atom_id res chain seq x y z
N MET A 1 -24.49 26.72 19.37
CA MET A 1 -23.71 26.57 18.13
C MET A 1 -24.67 26.08 17.06
N THR A 2 -24.98 26.94 16.10
CA THR A 2 -26.07 26.76 15.14
C THR A 2 -25.68 25.77 14.05
N THR A 3 -26.36 24.63 14.01
CA THR A 3 -26.33 23.69 12.89
C THR A 3 -26.87 24.40 11.65
N SER A 4 -26.07 24.43 10.58
CA SER A 4 -26.46 25.05 9.31
C SER A 4 -27.70 24.31 8.74
N PRO A 5 -28.77 25.03 8.33
CA PRO A 5 -30.01 24.41 7.90
C PRO A 5 -29.87 23.62 6.59
N ASN A 6 -30.57 22.48 6.53
CA ASN A 6 -30.54 21.43 5.49
C ASN A 6 -30.64 21.93 4.02
N TRP A 7 -31.24 23.10 3.79
CA TRP A 7 -31.31 23.71 2.46
C TRP A 7 -29.97 24.33 2.01
N GLN A 8 -29.16 24.87 2.93
CA GLN A 8 -27.82 25.39 2.63
C GLN A 8 -26.88 24.25 2.24
N ARG A 9 -27.01 23.09 2.91
CA ARG A 9 -26.34 21.85 2.50
C ARG A 9 -26.73 21.51 1.07
N LYS A 10 -28.03 21.34 0.76
CA LYS A 10 -28.50 21.06 -0.61
C LYS A 10 -27.99 22.06 -1.66
N LEU A 11 -27.97 23.36 -1.37
CA LEU A 11 -27.46 24.40 -2.28
C LEU A 11 -25.94 24.29 -2.48
N LEU A 12 -25.17 24.04 -1.41
CA LEU A 12 -23.74 23.73 -1.49
C LEU A 12 -23.48 22.45 -2.28
N LEU A 13 -24.36 21.43 -2.20
CA LEU A 13 -24.25 20.19 -2.96
C LEU A 13 -24.56 20.35 -4.44
N VAL A 14 -25.45 21.29 -4.78
CA VAL A 14 -25.76 21.66 -6.17
C VAL A 14 -24.55 22.33 -6.85
N PHE A 15 -23.70 23.03 -6.09
CA PHE A 15 -22.50 23.70 -6.64
C PHE A 15 -21.15 23.00 -6.32
N ARG A 16 -21.10 22.10 -5.34
CA ARG A 16 -19.91 21.33 -4.94
C ARG A 16 -20.32 19.92 -4.55
N SER A 17 -19.81 18.91 -5.27
CA SER A 17 -20.00 17.51 -4.89
C SER A 17 -19.55 17.28 -3.44
N GLU A 18 -20.39 16.60 -2.61
CA GLU A 18 -20.04 16.14 -1.24
C GLU A 18 -18.67 15.48 -1.19
N LYS A 19 -18.29 14.82 -2.28
CA LYS A 19 -16.99 14.16 -2.44
C LYS A 19 -15.81 15.11 -2.20
N ARG A 20 -15.95 16.40 -2.46
CA ARG A 20 -14.85 17.38 -2.42
C ARG A 20 -15.15 18.60 -1.54
N LEU A 21 -16.31 18.62 -0.89
CA LEU A 21 -16.64 19.72 0.01
C LEU A 21 -15.56 19.81 1.09
N ASN A 22 -15.11 21.02 1.38
CA ASN A 22 -14.05 21.32 2.35
C ASN A 22 -12.63 20.77 2.04
N ALA A 23 -12.40 20.11 0.91
CA ALA A 23 -11.08 19.63 0.50
C ALA A 23 -9.99 20.72 0.55
N GLY A 24 -10.33 21.95 0.16
CA GLY A 24 -9.40 23.08 0.25
C GLY A 24 -9.09 23.51 1.69
N LYS A 25 -10.05 23.41 2.62
CA LYS A 25 -9.82 23.68 4.04
C LYS A 25 -8.91 22.61 4.65
N ILE A 26 -9.16 21.35 4.31
CA ILE A 26 -8.36 20.20 4.77
C ILE A 26 -6.90 20.37 4.36
N ILE A 27 -6.61 20.67 3.08
CA ILE A 27 -5.23 20.84 2.62
C ILE A 27 -4.56 22.06 3.27
N LYS A 28 -5.28 23.16 3.47
CA LYS A 28 -4.75 24.35 4.16
C LYS A 28 -4.26 24.06 5.57
N ASN A 29 -4.79 23.04 6.26
CA ASN A 29 -4.29 22.65 7.58
C ASN A 29 -2.84 22.12 7.57
N TYR A 30 -2.34 21.73 6.40
CA TYR A 30 -0.98 21.23 6.19
C TYR A 30 -0.05 22.27 5.56
N GLU A 31 -0.58 23.39 5.07
CA GLU A 31 0.24 24.48 4.52
C GLU A 31 1.19 25.02 5.61
N GLY A 32 2.49 25.03 5.32
CA GLY A 32 3.52 25.52 6.24
C GLY A 32 3.96 24.54 7.33
N LYS A 33 3.33 23.36 7.46
CA LYS A 33 3.84 22.31 8.35
C LYS A 33 5.08 21.63 7.74
N SER A 34 6.15 21.48 8.52
CA SER A 34 7.31 20.70 8.09
C SER A 34 7.01 19.20 8.17
N PHE A 35 7.67 18.40 7.32
CA PHE A 35 7.57 16.94 7.38
C PHE A 35 8.05 16.40 8.72
N ASP A 36 9.11 16.97 9.31
CA ASP A 36 9.59 16.57 10.64
C ASP A 36 8.55 16.79 11.75
N ALA A 37 7.82 17.91 11.72
CA ALA A 37 6.75 18.15 12.69
C ALA A 37 5.61 17.13 12.55
N MET A 38 5.25 16.76 11.31
CA MET A 38 4.23 15.75 11.07
C MET A 38 4.69 14.33 11.42
N LYS A 39 5.99 14.00 11.25
CA LYS A 39 6.57 12.72 11.73
C LYS A 39 6.54 12.63 13.25
N ALA A 40 6.82 13.74 13.94
CA ALA A 40 6.82 13.81 15.40
C ALA A 40 5.42 13.81 16.04
N THR A 41 4.36 14.00 15.25
CA THR A 41 2.98 14.03 15.73
C THR A 41 2.32 12.69 15.50
N THR A 42 2.00 11.96 16.57
CA THR A 42 1.23 10.71 16.52
C THR A 42 -0.26 10.99 16.60
N LEU A 43 -1.06 10.29 15.80
CA LEU A 43 -2.51 10.39 15.85
C LEU A 43 -3.08 9.73 17.11
N THR A 44 -3.87 10.50 17.85
CA THR A 44 -4.56 10.08 19.08
C THR A 44 -6.07 10.25 18.96
N GLU A 45 -6.83 9.57 19.81
CA GLU A 45 -8.30 9.64 19.80
C GLU A 45 -8.84 11.07 19.97
N SER A 46 -8.14 11.92 20.72
CA SER A 46 -8.49 13.34 20.89
C SER A 46 -8.46 14.17 19.59
N MET A 47 -7.86 13.64 18.52
CA MET A 47 -7.83 14.29 17.20
C MET A 47 -8.97 13.84 16.28
N CYS A 48 -9.79 12.90 16.74
CA CYS A 48 -10.95 12.35 16.05
C CYS A 48 -12.25 12.92 16.62
N ASP A 49 -13.25 13.04 15.76
CA ASP A 49 -14.63 13.28 16.17
C ASP A 49 -15.31 11.93 16.38
N ILE A 50 -15.31 11.43 17.62
CA ILE A 50 -15.83 10.08 17.94
C ILE A 50 -17.33 9.98 17.68
N GLU A 51 -18.08 11.06 17.89
CA GLU A 51 -19.53 11.10 17.69
C GLU A 51 -19.91 11.07 16.20
N ALA A 52 -19.01 11.53 15.33
CA ALA A 52 -19.19 11.52 13.88
C ALA A 52 -18.65 10.26 13.17
N LEU A 53 -18.17 9.25 13.91
CA LEU A 53 -17.73 7.98 13.32
C LEU A 53 -18.92 7.23 12.70
N THR A 54 -18.68 6.61 11.54
CA THR A 54 -19.72 5.84 10.84
C THR A 54 -19.19 4.49 10.38
N ASP A 55 -20.07 3.49 10.33
CA ASP A 55 -19.75 2.17 9.76
C ASP A 55 -19.73 2.17 8.22
N GLU A 56 -20.00 3.32 7.59
CA GLU A 56 -19.99 3.44 6.14
C GLU A 56 -18.58 3.28 5.58
N ARG A 57 -18.31 2.13 4.98
CA ARG A 57 -17.03 1.82 4.33
C ARG A 57 -16.61 2.87 3.27
N LYS A 58 -17.55 3.59 2.67
CA LYS A 58 -17.32 4.58 1.60
C LYS A 58 -18.24 5.79 1.72
N SER A 59 -18.18 6.51 2.84
CA SER A 59 -18.95 7.75 2.99
C SER A 59 -18.67 8.71 1.82
N THR A 60 -19.73 9.27 1.22
CA THR A 60 -19.61 10.27 0.15
C THR A 60 -19.05 11.57 0.66
N ASP A 61 -19.35 11.90 1.92
CA ASP A 61 -18.80 13.05 2.61
C ASP A 61 -17.28 12.90 2.83
N LEU A 62 -16.53 13.98 2.60
CA LEU A 62 -15.07 13.94 2.71
C LEU A 62 -14.60 13.97 4.16
N GLU A 63 -15.24 14.78 5.00
CA GLU A 63 -14.82 14.95 6.40
C GLU A 63 -15.11 13.68 7.19
N ASN A 64 -16.29 13.09 7.04
CA ASN A 64 -16.63 11.81 7.66
C ASN A 64 -15.67 10.70 7.22
N HIS A 65 -15.35 10.63 5.92
CA HIS A 65 -14.41 9.63 5.42
C HIS A 65 -13.00 9.82 6.00
N LEU A 66 -12.50 11.07 6.06
CA LEU A 66 -11.19 11.35 6.65
C LEU A 66 -11.18 11.17 8.17
N ASN A 67 -12.29 11.42 8.86
CA ASN A 67 -12.43 11.17 10.29
C ASN A 67 -12.38 9.67 10.61
N ASN A 68 -13.16 8.86 9.86
CA ASN A 68 -13.09 7.40 9.94
C ASN A 68 -11.67 6.88 9.64
N LEU A 69 -11.03 7.43 8.60
CA LEU A 69 -9.65 7.06 8.28
C LEU A 69 -8.69 7.43 9.42
N LYS A 70 -8.82 8.63 9.99
CA LYS A 70 -7.94 9.08 11.09
C LYS A 70 -8.06 8.15 12.29
N TYR A 71 -9.28 7.74 12.63
CA TYR A 71 -9.53 6.76 13.69
C TYR A 71 -8.93 5.38 13.37
N GLN A 72 -8.97 4.94 12.10
CA GLN A 72 -8.27 3.72 11.67
C GLN A 72 -6.74 3.85 11.66
N SER A 73 -6.21 5.07 11.73
CA SER A 73 -4.78 5.38 11.68
C SER A 73 -4.24 5.81 13.05
N LEU A 74 -4.95 5.52 14.15
CA LEU A 74 -4.46 5.79 15.50
C LEU A 74 -3.13 5.09 15.74
N GLY A 75 -2.18 5.80 16.35
CA GLY A 75 -0.80 5.32 16.53
C GLY A 75 0.11 5.53 15.31
N GLU A 76 -0.43 5.82 14.11
CA GLU A 76 0.38 6.26 12.97
C GLU A 76 0.76 7.75 13.12
N SER A 77 1.76 8.20 12.35
CA SER A 77 2.13 9.62 12.33
C SER A 77 1.18 10.46 11.49
N GLU A 78 1.10 11.76 11.80
CA GLU A 78 0.35 12.74 11.00
C GLU A 78 0.85 12.76 9.55
N LEU A 79 2.14 12.49 9.31
CA LEU A 79 2.71 12.39 7.95
C LEU A 79 2.07 11.24 7.15
N CYS A 80 1.93 10.05 7.74
CA CYS A 80 1.27 8.91 7.10
C CYS A 80 -0.21 9.22 6.80
N PHE A 81 -0.91 9.87 7.72
CA PHE A 81 -2.29 10.29 7.50
C PHE A 81 -2.42 11.38 6.42
N TYR A 82 -1.47 12.32 6.38
CA TYR A 82 -1.40 13.34 5.34
C TYR A 82 -1.21 12.70 3.96
N HIS A 83 -0.26 11.77 3.83
CA HIS A 83 -0.07 10.97 2.62
C HIS A 83 -1.39 10.32 2.14
N ASN A 84 -2.09 9.64 3.05
CA ASN A 84 -3.35 8.96 2.75
C ASN A 84 -4.45 9.94 2.31
N THR A 85 -4.46 11.13 2.90
CA THR A 85 -5.37 12.23 2.56
C THR A 85 -5.15 12.71 1.12
N LEU A 86 -3.89 12.88 0.68
CA LEU A 86 -3.57 13.27 -0.69
C LEU A 86 -4.13 12.25 -1.71
N ILE A 87 -3.92 10.95 -1.46
CA ILE A 87 -4.49 9.88 -2.30
C ILE A 87 -6.01 9.96 -2.39
N ILE A 88 -6.68 10.16 -1.25
CA ILE A 88 -8.16 10.26 -1.21
C ILE A 88 -8.64 11.45 -2.04
N LEU A 89 -7.97 12.60 -1.95
CA LEU A 89 -8.33 13.79 -2.71
C LEU A 89 -8.17 13.58 -4.22
N MET A 90 -7.08 12.92 -4.66
CA MET A 90 -6.87 12.56 -6.06
C MET A 90 -7.94 11.59 -6.57
N ARG A 91 -8.27 10.53 -5.81
CA ARG A 91 -9.34 9.58 -6.17
C ARG A 91 -10.71 10.23 -6.25
N ARG A 92 -10.92 11.29 -5.48
CA ARG A 92 -12.14 12.10 -5.55
C ARG A 92 -12.07 13.18 -6.63
N LYS A 93 -10.96 13.27 -7.38
CA LYS A 93 -10.67 14.21 -8.48
C LYS A 93 -10.68 15.67 -8.04
N TYR A 94 -10.17 15.96 -6.85
CA TYR A 94 -9.97 17.33 -6.37
C TYR A 94 -8.59 17.84 -6.77
N LYS A 95 -8.54 18.87 -7.64
CA LYS A 95 -7.31 19.56 -8.08
C LYS A 95 -6.12 18.60 -8.32
N ILE A 96 -6.31 17.61 -9.17
CA ILE A 96 -5.41 16.44 -9.31
C ILE A 96 -3.95 16.88 -9.47
N ASP A 97 -3.65 17.77 -10.42
CA ASP A 97 -2.27 18.19 -10.71
C ASP A 97 -1.58 18.81 -9.49
N TYR A 98 -2.29 19.66 -8.76
CA TYR A 98 -1.78 20.29 -7.53
C TYR A 98 -1.56 19.27 -6.41
N ILE A 99 -2.52 18.37 -6.19
CA ILE A 99 -2.43 17.36 -5.13
C ILE A 99 -1.36 16.31 -5.48
N PHE A 100 -1.21 15.95 -6.75
CA PHE A 100 -0.19 15.03 -7.22
C PHE A 100 1.21 15.63 -7.08
N ALA A 101 1.40 16.91 -7.42
CA ALA A 101 2.68 17.59 -7.21
C ALA A 101 3.10 17.55 -5.72
N GLU A 102 2.15 17.74 -4.82
CA GLU A 102 2.40 17.67 -3.38
C GLU A 102 2.69 16.23 -2.90
N PHE A 103 1.96 15.26 -3.45
CA PHE A 103 2.21 13.84 -3.21
C PHE A 103 3.59 13.39 -3.69
N GLU A 104 4.00 13.82 -4.88
CA GLU A 104 5.32 13.54 -5.42
C GLU A 104 6.42 14.21 -4.58
N ARG A 105 6.21 15.47 -4.17
CA ARG A 105 7.13 16.19 -3.27
C ARG A 105 7.34 15.43 -1.96
N LEU A 106 6.27 14.90 -1.38
CA LEU A 106 6.31 14.10 -0.16
C LEU A 106 7.12 12.81 -0.36
N TRP A 107 6.86 12.06 -1.43
CA TRP A 107 7.59 10.81 -1.71
C TRP A 107 9.06 11.03 -2.04
N LEU A 108 9.41 12.11 -2.75
CA LEU A 108 10.80 12.44 -3.07
C LEU A 108 11.59 12.83 -1.81
N ALA A 109 10.94 13.46 -0.83
CA ALA A 109 11.59 13.90 0.39
C ALA A 109 11.67 12.82 1.47
N GLU A 110 10.62 12.00 1.63
CA GLU A 110 10.42 11.16 2.81
C GLU A 110 10.23 9.66 2.45
N SER A 111 10.70 9.20 1.28
CA SER A 111 10.47 7.82 0.83
C SER A 111 10.82 6.76 1.85
N ASP A 112 11.95 6.91 2.54
CA ASP A 112 12.45 5.88 3.46
C ASP A 112 11.53 5.77 4.68
N TYR A 113 11.13 6.91 5.26
CA TYR A 113 10.16 6.97 6.35
C TYR A 113 8.80 6.40 5.94
N LEU A 114 8.29 6.77 4.75
CA LEU A 114 7.01 6.29 4.24
C LEU A 114 7.04 4.78 4.01
N LEU A 115 8.12 4.23 3.45
CA LEU A 115 8.26 2.79 3.21
C LEU A 115 8.36 2.00 4.51
N GLU A 116 8.96 2.56 5.54
CA GLU A 116 9.00 1.95 6.87
C GLU A 116 7.61 1.93 7.52
N ASN A 117 6.92 3.07 7.53
CA ASN A 117 5.75 3.31 8.37
C ASN A 117 4.39 3.07 7.69
N LEU A 118 4.29 3.11 6.36
CA LEU A 118 3.03 2.83 5.67
C LEU A 118 2.74 1.32 5.62
N SER A 119 1.45 0.99 5.77
CA SER A 119 0.96 -0.36 5.46
C SER A 119 1.12 -0.69 3.96
N LEU A 120 1.23 -1.99 3.64
CA LEU A 120 1.28 -2.47 2.25
C LEU A 120 0.11 -1.92 1.40
N ARG A 121 -1.08 -1.79 2.00
CA ARG A 121 -2.25 -1.22 1.33
C ARG A 121 -1.98 0.20 0.82
N TRP A 122 -1.36 1.04 1.65
CA TRP A 122 -1.07 2.42 1.28
C TRP A 122 0.08 2.52 0.29
N ILE A 123 1.14 1.73 0.43
CA ILE A 123 2.25 1.69 -0.54
C ILE A 123 1.75 1.27 -1.94
N VAL A 124 0.87 0.25 -2.02
CA VAL A 124 0.27 -0.16 -3.31
C VAL A 124 -0.61 0.94 -3.88
N SER A 125 -1.40 1.61 -3.04
CA SER A 125 -2.20 2.75 -3.50
C SER A 125 -1.34 3.91 -4.01
N SER A 126 -0.13 4.09 -3.47
CA SER A 126 0.85 5.05 -3.97
C SER A 126 1.43 4.63 -5.31
N CYS A 127 1.64 3.34 -5.53
CA CYS A 127 2.03 2.79 -6.82
C CYS A 127 0.98 3.08 -7.89
N ASP A 128 -0.30 2.79 -7.61
CA ASP A 128 -1.43 3.09 -8.50
C ASP A 128 -1.47 4.60 -8.82
N THR A 129 -1.28 5.45 -7.80
CA THR A 129 -1.28 6.91 -7.96
C THR A 129 -0.16 7.39 -8.88
N PHE A 130 1.06 6.88 -8.73
CA PHE A 130 2.16 7.21 -9.64
C PHE A 130 1.91 6.68 -11.05
N ILE A 131 1.35 5.48 -11.21
CA ILE A 131 1.02 4.93 -12.53
C ILE A 131 0.01 5.82 -13.26
N ASP A 132 -1.02 6.29 -12.55
CA ASP A 132 -2.11 7.08 -13.13
C ASP A 132 -1.72 8.54 -13.46
N HIS A 133 -0.73 9.10 -12.74
CA HIS A 133 -0.47 10.55 -12.76
C HIS A 133 0.98 10.96 -13.07
N SER A 134 1.98 10.09 -12.94
CA SER A 134 3.37 10.41 -13.26
C SER A 134 3.58 10.49 -14.78
N GLU A 135 4.29 11.53 -15.25
CA GLU A 135 4.72 11.61 -16.65
C GLU A 135 5.88 10.63 -16.98
N ASN A 136 6.60 10.15 -15.96
CA ASN A 136 7.67 9.17 -16.15
C ASN A 136 7.12 7.76 -16.45
N THR A 137 7.18 7.34 -17.72
CA THR A 137 6.73 6.03 -18.17
C THR A 137 7.54 4.87 -17.59
N HIS A 138 8.83 5.05 -17.29
CA HIS A 138 9.64 4.02 -16.62
C HIS A 138 9.15 3.80 -15.19
N ARG A 139 8.81 4.88 -14.47
CA ARG A 139 8.21 4.78 -13.13
C ARG A 139 6.93 3.97 -13.18
N ALA A 140 6.02 4.29 -14.09
CA ALA A 140 4.76 3.56 -14.25
C ALA A 140 5.02 2.06 -14.54
N ALA A 141 5.93 1.75 -15.47
CA ALA A 141 6.28 0.37 -15.82
C ALA A 141 6.89 -0.40 -14.64
N ILE A 142 7.80 0.21 -13.88
CA ILE A 142 8.41 -0.40 -12.69
C ILE A 142 7.35 -0.65 -11.63
N LEU A 143 6.53 0.35 -11.29
CA LEU A 143 5.51 0.25 -10.26
C LEU A 143 4.37 -0.70 -10.65
N MET A 144 4.10 -0.91 -11.94
CA MET A 144 3.15 -1.94 -12.37
C MET A 144 3.57 -3.36 -11.93
N ASN A 145 4.87 -3.63 -11.75
CA ASN A 145 5.32 -4.90 -11.17
C ASN A 145 4.81 -5.09 -9.73
N VAL A 146 4.71 -4.01 -8.93
CA VAL A 146 4.11 -4.06 -7.59
C VAL A 146 2.64 -4.41 -7.68
N VAL A 147 1.90 -3.74 -8.57
CA VAL A 147 0.45 -3.96 -8.75
C VAL A 147 0.18 -5.39 -9.20
N THR A 148 0.93 -5.90 -10.18
CA THR A 148 0.83 -7.28 -10.65
C THR A 148 1.13 -8.26 -9.51
N LEU A 149 2.25 -8.11 -8.81
CA LEU A 149 2.64 -8.98 -7.71
C LEU A 149 1.56 -9.06 -6.62
N MET A 150 1.07 -7.90 -6.19
CA MET A 150 0.09 -7.82 -5.11
C MET A 150 -1.29 -8.34 -5.52
N ASN A 151 -1.75 -8.05 -6.73
CA ASN A 151 -3.03 -8.58 -7.19
C ASN A 151 -2.99 -10.09 -7.47
N THR A 152 -1.87 -10.62 -7.98
CA THR A 152 -1.67 -12.07 -8.10
C THR A 152 -1.68 -12.75 -6.74
N LEU A 153 -0.93 -12.22 -5.76
CA LEU A 153 -0.92 -12.77 -4.41
C LEU A 153 -2.30 -12.69 -3.76
N ARG A 154 -2.99 -11.54 -3.85
CA ARG A 154 -4.35 -11.40 -3.32
C ARG A 154 -5.34 -12.40 -3.94
N ALA A 155 -5.27 -12.62 -5.25
CA ALA A 155 -6.12 -13.61 -5.92
C ALA A 155 -5.81 -15.03 -5.42
N TYR A 156 -4.53 -15.36 -5.26
CA TYR A 156 -4.08 -16.64 -4.72
C TYR A 156 -4.55 -16.85 -3.27
N GLU A 157 -4.35 -15.86 -2.39
CA GLU A 157 -4.76 -15.95 -0.99
C GLU A 157 -6.29 -15.97 -0.85
N THR A 158 -7.03 -15.24 -1.70
CA THR A 158 -8.50 -15.32 -1.74
C THR A 158 -8.96 -16.74 -2.08
N LYS A 159 -8.33 -17.37 -3.08
CA LYS A 159 -8.62 -18.78 -3.41
C LYS A 159 -8.30 -19.69 -2.23
N ASN A 160 -7.15 -19.52 -1.57
CA ASN A 160 -6.79 -20.31 -0.39
C ASN A 160 -7.84 -20.16 0.72
N PHE A 161 -8.25 -18.92 1.03
CA PHE A 161 -9.28 -18.63 2.02
C PHE A 161 -10.62 -19.32 1.73
N LEU A 162 -11.02 -19.39 0.46
CA LEU A 162 -12.26 -20.06 0.06
C LEU A 162 -12.19 -21.59 0.14
N GLN A 163 -10.99 -22.17 0.08
CA GLN A 163 -10.79 -23.62 0.00
C GLN A 163 -10.33 -24.27 1.31
N ARG A 164 -9.81 -23.47 2.24
CA ARG A 164 -9.23 -23.95 3.50
C ARG A 164 -10.15 -23.64 4.68
N PRO A 165 -10.19 -24.49 5.72
CA PRO A 165 -10.75 -24.10 7.02
C PRO A 165 -10.07 -22.84 7.55
N ALA A 166 -10.75 -22.07 8.40
CA ALA A 166 -10.29 -20.76 8.87
C ALA A 166 -8.98 -20.79 9.69
N ASP A 167 -8.52 -21.96 10.12
CA ASP A 167 -7.30 -22.13 10.92
C ASP A 167 -6.06 -22.35 10.05
N SER A 168 -4.89 -21.94 10.56
CA SER A 168 -3.60 -22.18 9.93
C SER A 168 -3.34 -23.68 9.82
N MET A 169 -3.67 -24.27 8.67
CA MET A 169 -3.36 -25.66 8.42
C MET A 169 -1.84 -25.83 8.35
N PRO A 170 -1.27 -26.77 9.12
CA PRO A 170 0.17 -27.01 9.09
C PRO A 170 0.61 -27.46 7.69
N LEU A 171 1.87 -27.18 7.36
CA LEU A 171 2.49 -27.74 6.16
C LEU A 171 2.46 -29.27 6.22
N ILE A 172 2.09 -29.90 5.12
CA ILE A 172 2.03 -31.36 5.02
C ILE A 172 3.47 -31.90 4.88
N PRO A 173 4.00 -32.68 5.84
CA PRO A 173 5.40 -33.11 5.83
C PRO A 173 5.77 -33.91 4.58
N GLU A 174 4.88 -34.79 4.10
CA GLU A 174 5.13 -35.60 2.91
C GLU A 174 5.28 -34.72 1.67
N LYS A 175 4.41 -33.73 1.47
CA LYS A 175 4.49 -32.79 0.34
C LYS A 175 5.73 -31.91 0.41
N THR A 176 6.10 -31.51 1.62
CA THR A 176 7.31 -30.73 1.89
C THR A 176 8.55 -31.56 1.49
N ALA A 177 8.63 -32.82 1.91
CA ALA A 177 9.72 -33.72 1.55
C ALA A 177 9.83 -33.92 0.03
N MET A 178 8.69 -34.06 -0.67
CA MET A 178 8.69 -34.19 -2.14
C MET A 178 9.30 -32.96 -2.83
N LEU A 179 8.99 -31.74 -2.38
CA LEU A 179 9.55 -30.51 -2.96
C LEU A 179 11.03 -30.29 -2.62
N TYR A 180 11.54 -30.87 -1.53
CA TYR A 180 12.99 -30.92 -1.29
C TYR A 180 13.69 -31.93 -2.20
N ALA A 181 13.04 -33.07 -2.49
CA ALA A 181 13.64 -34.18 -3.22
C ALA A 181 13.94 -33.85 -4.69
N GLY A 182 13.14 -33.00 -5.34
CA GLY A 182 13.37 -32.59 -6.72
C GLY A 182 12.22 -31.79 -7.31
N ASP A 183 12.33 -31.54 -8.62
CA ASP A 183 11.32 -30.77 -9.36
C ASP A 183 10.04 -31.57 -9.51
N LEU A 184 8.91 -30.97 -9.12
CA LEU A 184 7.60 -31.53 -9.34
C LEU A 184 6.87 -30.75 -10.44
N PRO A 185 6.24 -31.44 -11.40
CA PRO A 185 5.51 -30.77 -12.47
C PRO A 185 4.33 -29.98 -11.91
N LEU A 186 4.17 -28.77 -12.42
CA LEU A 186 3.00 -27.92 -12.34
C LEU A 186 2.34 -27.88 -13.74
N TYR A 187 1.22 -27.19 -13.87
CA TYR A 187 0.51 -27.05 -15.14
C TYR A 187 1.39 -26.43 -16.25
N ASN A 188 1.11 -26.81 -17.50
CA ASN A 188 1.70 -26.25 -18.73
C ASN A 188 3.24 -26.25 -18.76
N GLY A 189 3.86 -27.32 -18.28
CA GLY A 189 5.33 -27.48 -18.32
C GLY A 189 6.09 -26.64 -17.29
N LEU A 190 5.38 -25.95 -16.39
CA LEU A 190 6.00 -25.31 -15.22
C LEU A 190 6.34 -26.37 -14.16
N THR A 191 7.12 -25.98 -13.17
CA THR A 191 7.38 -26.76 -11.96
C THR A 191 6.92 -26.00 -10.73
N TYR A 192 6.63 -26.73 -9.66
CA TYR A 192 6.51 -26.10 -8.34
C TYR A 192 7.84 -25.49 -7.92
N PHE A 193 7.77 -24.46 -7.08
CA PHE A 193 8.95 -23.86 -6.48
C PHE A 193 9.72 -24.92 -5.67
N ARG A 194 10.99 -25.11 -6.01
CA ARG A 194 11.84 -26.07 -5.31
C ARG A 194 12.31 -25.50 -3.98
N ILE A 195 11.61 -25.86 -2.91
CA ILE A 195 11.95 -25.36 -1.57
C ILE A 195 13.38 -25.74 -1.20
N GLY A 196 14.06 -24.86 -0.49
CA GLY A 196 15.45 -25.04 -0.10
C GLY A 196 16.49 -24.44 -1.05
N THR A 197 16.30 -24.48 -2.38
CA THR A 197 17.39 -24.20 -3.36
C THR A 197 17.00 -23.42 -4.63
N ASP A 198 15.70 -23.18 -4.87
CA ASP A 198 15.24 -22.45 -6.07
C ASP A 198 15.72 -20.99 -6.07
N ASP A 199 16.35 -20.56 -7.16
CA ASP A 199 16.96 -19.24 -7.31
C ASP A 199 16.08 -18.23 -8.05
N SER A 200 14.85 -18.61 -8.43
CA SER A 200 13.95 -17.78 -9.24
C SER A 200 13.64 -16.45 -8.56
N LEU A 201 13.36 -16.47 -7.25
CA LEU A 201 13.07 -15.27 -6.46
C LEU A 201 14.30 -14.38 -6.26
N ARG A 202 15.49 -14.98 -6.10
CA ARG A 202 16.75 -14.23 -6.07
C ARG A 202 17.05 -13.57 -7.40
N ASN A 203 16.88 -14.31 -8.49
CA ASN A 203 17.05 -13.78 -9.83
C ASN A 203 16.04 -12.68 -10.14
N MET A 204 14.81 -12.80 -9.66
CA MET A 204 13.80 -11.74 -9.72
C MET A 204 14.26 -10.48 -8.96
N ARG A 205 14.71 -10.61 -7.71
CA ARG A 205 15.26 -9.48 -6.94
C ARG A 205 16.44 -8.81 -7.64
N LYS A 206 17.39 -9.60 -8.16
CA LYS A 206 18.52 -9.09 -8.95
C LYS A 206 18.06 -8.31 -10.18
N ARG A 207 16.98 -8.73 -10.85
CA ARG A 207 16.38 -8.01 -11.97
C ARG A 207 15.73 -6.70 -11.51
N TYR A 208 15.04 -6.70 -10.38
CA TYR A 208 14.49 -5.47 -9.78
C TYR A 208 15.58 -4.44 -9.50
N HIS A 209 16.74 -4.84 -8.96
CA HIS A 209 17.87 -3.94 -8.76
C HIS A 209 18.37 -3.25 -10.03
N LYS A 210 18.16 -3.83 -11.23
CA LYS A 210 18.56 -3.16 -12.48
C LYS A 210 17.73 -1.91 -12.76
N PHE A 211 16.53 -1.79 -12.20
CA PHE A 211 15.66 -0.62 -12.36
C PHE A 211 16.18 0.64 -11.68
N TYR A 212 17.17 0.55 -10.79
CA TYR A 212 17.84 1.72 -10.21
C TYR A 212 18.44 2.65 -11.27
N LYS A 213 18.80 2.10 -12.45
CA LYS A 213 19.30 2.89 -13.58
C LYS A 213 18.21 3.76 -14.23
N ALA A 214 16.94 3.43 -14.05
CA ALA A 214 15.81 4.07 -14.69
C ALA A 214 15.02 4.97 -13.73
N ASP A 215 14.70 4.49 -12.52
CA ASP A 215 14.02 5.30 -11.50
C ASP A 215 14.33 4.76 -10.09
N LYS A 216 15.02 5.57 -9.28
CA LYS A 216 15.43 5.22 -7.91
C LYS A 216 14.23 5.06 -6.97
N LEU A 217 13.27 5.99 -7.01
CA LEU A 217 12.11 5.99 -6.14
C LEU A 217 11.24 4.75 -6.42
N ALA A 218 10.91 4.51 -7.69
CA ALA A 218 10.11 3.37 -8.11
C ALA A 218 10.76 2.04 -7.71
N THR A 219 12.09 1.95 -7.88
CA THR A 219 12.84 0.75 -7.51
C THR A 219 12.85 0.53 -6.00
N ASN A 220 13.02 1.59 -5.20
CA ASN A 220 12.91 1.51 -3.74
C ASN A 220 11.53 1.02 -3.29
N MET A 221 10.45 1.55 -3.86
CA MET A 221 9.09 1.12 -3.56
C MET A 221 8.89 -0.37 -3.91
N LEU A 222 9.32 -0.80 -5.09
CA LEU A 222 9.22 -2.19 -5.53
C LEU A 222 9.98 -3.15 -4.59
N LEU A 223 11.23 -2.82 -4.26
CA LEU A 223 12.04 -3.65 -3.37
C LEU A 223 11.50 -3.67 -1.94
N ALA A 224 10.96 -2.55 -1.44
CA ALA A 224 10.34 -2.49 -0.12
C ALA A 224 9.06 -3.34 -0.03
N VAL A 225 8.21 -3.33 -1.06
CA VAL A 225 7.06 -4.25 -1.12
C VAL A 225 7.53 -5.70 -1.17
N PHE A 226 8.51 -6.00 -2.03
CA PHE A 226 9.05 -7.35 -2.15
C PHE A 226 9.64 -7.85 -0.82
N GLU A 227 10.29 -6.98 -0.05
CA GLU A 227 10.83 -7.28 1.28
C GLU A 227 9.72 -7.52 2.30
N LYS A 228 8.71 -6.63 2.39
CA LYS A 228 7.59 -6.78 3.34
C LYS A 228 6.83 -8.10 3.17
N LEU A 229 6.72 -8.62 1.95
CA LEU A 229 6.12 -9.94 1.69
C LEU A 229 6.88 -11.10 2.35
N GLN A 230 8.18 -10.94 2.63
CA GLN A 230 9.00 -11.97 3.28
C GLN A 230 8.76 -12.07 4.80
N HIS A 231 8.10 -11.06 5.38
CA HIS A 231 7.85 -10.94 6.82
C HIS A 231 6.35 -10.87 7.16
N THR A 232 5.49 -10.90 6.14
CA THR A 232 4.03 -10.99 6.29
C THR A 232 3.60 -12.43 6.05
N ASP A 233 2.64 -12.94 6.81
CA ASP A 233 2.07 -14.27 6.61
C ASP A 233 1.50 -14.41 5.19
N SER A 234 2.32 -14.99 4.31
CA SER A 234 2.11 -15.06 2.88
C SER A 234 2.87 -16.26 2.31
N ALA A 235 2.55 -16.63 1.07
CA ALA A 235 3.32 -17.62 0.33
C ALA A 235 4.83 -17.33 0.32
N PHE A 236 5.25 -16.05 0.24
CA PHE A 236 6.67 -15.68 0.24
C PHE A 236 7.36 -15.95 1.58
N ALA A 237 6.73 -15.58 2.70
CA ALA A 237 7.25 -15.87 4.03
C ALA A 237 7.34 -17.38 4.31
N THR A 238 6.36 -18.16 3.83
CA THR A 238 6.40 -19.63 3.93
C THR A 238 7.59 -20.20 3.16
N LEU A 239 7.80 -19.77 1.92
CA LEU A 239 8.92 -20.24 1.09
C LEU A 239 10.27 -19.82 1.66
N ARG A 240 10.38 -18.61 2.24
CA ARG A 240 11.56 -18.15 2.97
C ARG A 240 11.88 -19.04 4.16
N ALA A 241 10.88 -19.38 4.99
CA ALA A 241 11.07 -20.24 6.16
C ALA A 241 11.53 -21.67 5.79
N LEU A 242 11.18 -22.15 4.59
CA LEU A 242 11.61 -23.45 4.06
C LEU A 242 12.89 -23.39 3.23
N HIS A 243 13.48 -22.21 3.05
CA HIS A 243 14.70 -22.06 2.26
C HIS A 243 15.93 -22.44 3.08
N LYS A 244 16.96 -23.02 2.44
CA LYS A 244 18.14 -23.58 3.11
C LYS A 244 19.47 -23.17 2.49
N ASP A 245 19.45 -22.73 1.24
CA ASP A 245 20.66 -22.37 0.51
C ASP A 245 20.95 -20.87 0.59
N ASP A 246 22.08 -20.51 1.17
CA ASP A 246 22.51 -19.11 1.27
C ASP A 246 22.78 -18.47 -0.09
N TRP A 247 23.19 -19.26 -1.10
CA TRP A 247 23.49 -18.72 -2.42
C TRP A 247 22.22 -18.26 -3.15
N SER A 248 21.11 -18.98 -3.01
CA SER A 248 19.82 -18.69 -3.66
C SER A 248 18.87 -17.81 -2.83
N LYS A 249 19.29 -17.31 -1.67
CA LYS A 249 18.49 -16.38 -0.84
C LYS A 249 18.12 -15.08 -1.56
N TRP A 250 16.94 -14.54 -1.25
CA TRP A 250 16.37 -13.33 -1.88
C TRP A 250 15.88 -12.25 -0.92
N TRP A 251 16.02 -12.42 0.39
CA TRP A 251 15.74 -11.39 1.38
C TRP A 251 17.04 -10.71 1.83
N LEU A 252 16.93 -9.59 2.53
CA LEU A 252 18.05 -8.99 3.26
C LEU A 252 18.10 -9.57 4.67
N ASP A 253 19.32 -9.76 5.19
CA ASP A 253 19.53 -10.15 6.59
C ASP A 253 19.23 -8.97 7.54
#